data_AF-A0A6A5GHL2-F1
#
_entry.id   AF-A0A6A5GHL2-F1
#
_cell.length_a   1.000
_cell.length_b   1.000
_cell.length_c   1.000
_cell.angle_alpha   90.00
_cell.angle_beta   90.00
_cell.angle_gamma   90.00
#
_symmetry.space_group_name_H-M   'P 1'
#
loop_
_entity.id
_entity.type
_entity.pdbx_description
1 polymer ?
#
loop_
_entity_poly.entity_id
_entity_poly.type
_entity_poly.pdbx_seq_one_letter_code
_entity_poly.pdbx_strand_id
1 'polypeptide(L)'
;MFLKLLKMKCEYINLTLKYGTVEMEVFLDNMEKLELELYTSGHVEFRYGQNVILCRTMGVHPMDYAVSIMDVLHCMSIYFFKIAEISPCNVLPLLVNLPKINRVVVHSDLSAAFLVHSRLLKVLRIVFPVSSEMPFPISSYPTNITKRFSKRILTP
;
A
#
# COMPACT_ATOMS: atom_id res chain seq x y z
N MET A 1 20.82 -4.26 -9.42
CA MET A 1 19.40 -4.16 -9.07
C MET A 1 18.64 -3.27 -10.06
N PHE A 2 18.92 -1.96 -10.13
CA PHE A 2 18.17 -0.99 -10.94
C PHE A 2 18.09 -1.28 -12.45
N LEU A 3 19.19 -1.68 -13.11
CA LEU A 3 19.18 -2.00 -14.55
C LEU A 3 18.25 -3.16 -14.93
N LYS A 4 18.00 -4.09 -14.01
CA LYS A 4 17.10 -5.23 -14.22
C LYS A 4 15.63 -4.77 -14.12
N LEU A 5 15.34 -3.88 -13.16
CA LEU A 5 14.01 -3.28 -12.96
C LEU A 5 13.56 -2.44 -14.16
N LEU A 6 14.49 -1.74 -14.85
CA LEU A 6 14.18 -0.94 -16.05
C LEU A 6 13.60 -1.75 -17.23
N LYS A 7 13.72 -3.08 -17.20
CA LYS A 7 13.21 -3.96 -18.26
C LYS A 7 11.89 -4.64 -17.91
N MET A 8 11.39 -4.44 -16.69
CA MET A 8 10.20 -5.10 -16.16
C MET A 8 9.00 -4.17 -16.23
N LYS A 9 7.81 -4.76 -16.23
CA LYS A 9 6.56 -4.01 -16.09
C LYS A 9 5.94 -4.31 -14.74
N CYS A 10 5.33 -3.29 -14.13
CA CYS A 10 4.53 -3.49 -12.94
C CYS A 10 3.15 -4.04 -13.33
N GLU A 11 2.73 -5.11 -12.67
CA GLU A 11 1.35 -5.60 -12.74
C GLU A 11 0.46 -4.83 -11.75
N TYR A 12 0.88 -4.78 -10.50
CA TYR A 12 0.22 -4.02 -9.45
C TYR A 12 1.16 -3.74 -8.28
N ILE A 13 0.77 -2.74 -7.49
CA ILE A 13 1.50 -2.32 -6.29
C ILE A 13 0.54 -2.37 -5.11
N ASN A 14 0.98 -2.95 -4.00
CA ASN A 14 0.28 -2.90 -2.74
C ASN A 14 1.10 -2.11 -1.73
N LEU A 15 0.42 -1.32 -0.91
CA LEU A 15 1.01 -0.65 0.24
C LEU A 15 0.42 -1.23 1.52
N THR A 16 1.24 -1.41 2.55
CA THR A 16 0.80 -1.81 3.89
C THR A 16 1.37 -0.86 4.93
N LEU A 17 0.49 -0.24 5.73
CA LEU A 17 0.87 0.53 6.91
C LEU A 17 0.95 -0.41 8.12
N LYS A 18 2.14 -0.49 8.74
CA LYS A 18 2.41 -1.35 9.89
C LYS A 18 3.45 -0.71 10.82
N TYR A 19 3.25 -0.77 12.15
CA TYR A 19 4.22 -0.36 13.20
C TYR A 19 4.99 0.97 13.07
N GLY A 20 4.63 1.89 12.18
CA GLY A 20 5.43 3.11 11.98
C GLY A 20 6.05 3.24 10.59
N THR A 21 5.89 2.21 9.76
CA THR A 21 6.48 2.07 8.43
C THR A 21 5.40 1.88 7.39
N VAL A 22 5.71 2.24 6.15
CA VAL A 22 4.92 1.85 4.99
C VAL A 22 5.73 0.84 4.20
N GLU A 23 5.21 -0.38 4.10
CA GLU A 23 5.74 -1.43 3.25
C GLU A 23 5.10 -1.27 1.86
N MET A 24 5.91 -1.35 0.81
CA MET A 24 5.49 -1.33 -0.58
C MET A 24 5.91 -2.63 -1.24
N GLU A 25 4.94 -3.34 -1.80
CA GLU A 25 5.16 -4.54 -2.59
C GLU A 25 4.81 -4.26 -4.04
N VAL A 26 5.80 -4.42 -4.92
CA VAL A 26 5.65 -4.25 -6.36
C VAL A 26 5.71 -5.63 -7.00
N PHE A 27 4.60 -6.03 -7.60
CA PHE A 27 4.50 -7.28 -8.36
C PHE A 27 4.83 -7.01 -9.82
N LEU A 28 5.77 -7.77 -10.34
CA LEU A 28 6.35 -7.58 -11.67
C LEU A 28 5.82 -8.67 -12.62
N ASP A 29 5.82 -8.35 -13.92
CA ASP A 29 5.31 -9.19 -15.01
C ASP A 29 6.00 -10.57 -15.17
N ASN A 30 7.12 -10.76 -14.50
CA ASN A 30 7.88 -12.00 -14.48
C ASN A 30 7.70 -12.81 -13.18
N MET A 31 6.65 -12.54 -12.40
CA MET A 31 6.34 -13.16 -11.11
C MET A 31 7.37 -12.87 -10.01
N GLU A 32 8.31 -11.95 -10.23
CA GLU A 32 9.20 -11.47 -9.18
C GLU A 32 8.55 -10.33 -8.38
N LYS A 33 9.07 -10.10 -7.16
CA LYS A 33 8.59 -9.05 -6.26
C LYS A 33 9.74 -8.13 -5.88
N LEU A 34 9.50 -6.83 -5.93
CA LEU A 34 10.34 -5.81 -5.32
C LEU A 34 9.64 -5.31 -4.06
N GLU A 35 10.33 -5.36 -2.92
CA GLU A 35 9.82 -4.86 -1.64
C GLU A 35 10.56 -3.58 -1.26
N LEU A 36 9.82 -2.60 -0.76
CA LEU A 36 10.40 -1.44 -0.10
C LEU A 36 9.82 -1.28 1.30
N GLU A 37 10.65 -0.90 2.25
CA GLU A 37 10.19 -0.46 3.57
C GLU A 37 10.57 1.00 3.78
N LEU A 38 9.54 1.84 3.98
CA LEU A 38 9.67 3.29 4.12
C LEU A 38 9.55 3.66 5.59
N TYR A 39 10.62 4.20 6.15
CA TYR A 39 10.71 4.52 7.57
C TYR A 39 10.53 6.01 7.82
N THR A 40 9.74 6.36 8.83
CA THR A 40 9.60 7.75 9.34
C THR A 40 10.94 8.37 9.75
N SER A 41 11.95 7.55 10.06
CA SER A 41 13.30 7.98 10.42
C SER A 41 14.15 8.47 9.23
N GLY A 42 13.60 8.49 8.01
CA GLY A 42 14.34 8.89 6.81
C GLY A 42 15.26 7.79 6.29
N HIS A 43 14.79 6.53 6.35
CA HIS A 43 15.46 5.38 5.74
C HIS A 43 14.50 4.68 4.79
N VAL A 44 15.06 4.06 3.75
CA VAL A 44 14.35 3.19 2.82
C VAL A 44 15.16 1.92 2.64
N GLU A 45 14.56 0.78 2.92
CA GLU A 45 15.13 -0.53 2.59
C GLU A 45 14.53 -1.01 1.27
N PHE A 46 15.37 -1.54 0.37
CA PHE A 46 14.96 -2.18 -0.88
C PHE A 46 15.35 -3.65 -0.80
N ARG A 47 14.42 -4.55 -1.14
CA ARG A 47 14.68 -5.99 -1.22
C ARG A 47 14.20 -6.53 -2.55
N TYR A 48 15.09 -7.28 -3.22
CA TYR A 48 14.80 -7.90 -4.49
C TYR A 48 15.58 -9.22 -4.65
N GLY A 49 14.85 -10.33 -4.58
CA GLY A 49 15.45 -11.66 -4.44
C GLY A 49 16.28 -11.73 -3.15
N GLN A 50 17.57 -12.06 -3.28
CA GLN A 50 18.53 -12.09 -2.16
C GLN A 50 19.25 -10.75 -1.92
N ASN A 51 18.99 -9.73 -2.74
CA ASN A 51 19.66 -8.44 -2.61
C ASN A 51 18.88 -7.54 -1.65
N VAL A 52 19.59 -6.97 -0.68
CA VAL A 52 19.04 -5.99 0.26
C VAL A 52 19.91 -4.74 0.23
N ILE A 53 19.28 -3.57 0.10
CA ILE A 53 19.96 -2.27 0.10
C ILE A 53 19.23 -1.35 1.06
N LEU A 54 19.94 -0.85 2.08
CA LEU A 54 19.42 0.15 3.01
C LEU A 54 19.99 1.53 2.65
N CYS A 55 19.11 2.47 2.36
CA CYS A 55 19.43 3.83 1.97
C CYS A 55 18.94 4.83 3.02
N ARG A 56 19.78 5.80 3.36
CA ARG A 56 19.33 7.01 4.07
C ARG A 56 18.76 7.99 3.06
N THR A 57 17.63 8.61 3.36
CA THR A 57 16.93 9.48 2.39
C THR A 57 17.56 10.86 2.25
N MET A 58 18.54 11.23 3.08
CA MET A 58 19.29 12.50 2.99
C MET A 58 18.39 13.75 2.91
N GLY A 59 17.26 13.72 3.61
CA GLY A 59 16.28 14.81 3.63
C GLY A 59 15.17 14.70 2.58
N VAL A 60 15.27 13.76 1.63
CA VAL A 60 14.17 13.40 0.74
C VAL A 60 13.10 12.65 1.54
N HIS A 61 11.83 12.88 1.23
CA HIS A 61 10.75 12.21 1.92
C HIS A 61 10.71 10.72 1.47
N PRO A 62 10.63 9.74 2.38
CA PRO A 62 10.67 8.32 2.01
C PRO A 62 9.65 7.92 0.94
N MET A 63 8.44 8.50 0.97
CA MET A 63 7.41 8.22 -0.03
C MET A 63 7.79 8.67 -1.45
N ASP A 64 8.71 9.63 -1.61
CA ASP A 64 9.16 10.08 -2.93
C ASP A 64 9.95 8.96 -3.65
N TYR A 65 10.54 8.01 -2.90
CA TYR A 65 11.13 6.81 -3.48
C TYR A 65 10.07 5.85 -4.03
N ALA A 66 8.92 5.73 -3.36
CA ALA A 66 7.79 4.94 -3.87
C ALA A 66 7.26 5.54 -5.17
N VAL A 67 7.09 6.87 -5.23
CA VAL A 67 6.72 7.59 -6.46
C VAL A 67 7.74 7.35 -7.56
N SER A 68 9.03 7.44 -7.26
CA SER A 68 10.11 7.19 -8.24
C SER A 68 10.05 5.76 -8.81
N ILE A 69 9.75 4.75 -7.99
CA ILE A 69 9.58 3.37 -8.45
C ILE A 69 8.34 3.24 -9.34
N MET A 70 7.23 3.88 -8.97
CA MET A 70 6.02 3.92 -9.78
C MET A 70 6.28 4.53 -11.16
N ASP A 71 7.02 5.63 -11.21
CA ASP A 71 7.37 6.32 -12.45
C ASP A 71 8.25 5.45 -13.35
N VAL A 72 9.28 4.81 -12.78
CA VAL A 72 10.19 3.90 -13.50
C VAL A 72 9.45 2.70 -14.09
N LEU A 73 8.46 2.18 -13.37
CA LEU A 73 7.69 1.00 -13.78
C LEU A 73 6.39 1.36 -14.54
N HIS A 74 6.18 2.64 -14.83
CA HIS A 74 5.00 3.18 -15.50
C HIS A 74 3.68 2.77 -14.83
N CYS A 75 3.65 2.71 -13.49
CA CYS A 75 2.47 2.39 -12.71
C CYS A 75 1.76 3.67 -12.25
N MET A 76 0.48 3.82 -12.62
CA MET A 76 -0.29 5.05 -12.37
C MET A 76 -0.95 5.10 -10.98
N SER A 77 -1.08 3.97 -10.31
CA SER A 77 -1.86 3.86 -9.08
C SER A 77 -1.47 2.66 -8.25
N ILE A 78 -1.54 2.81 -6.93
CA ILE A 78 -1.51 1.71 -5.97
C ILE A 78 -2.81 0.93 -6.09
N TYR A 79 -2.73 -0.40 -6.19
CA TYR A 79 -3.92 -1.26 -6.25
C TYR A 79 -4.64 -1.26 -4.91
N PHE A 80 -3.98 -1.73 -3.83
CA PHE A 80 -4.53 -1.65 -2.47
C PHE A 80 -3.60 -0.97 -1.48
N PHE A 81 -4.16 -0.09 -0.65
CA PHE A 81 -3.52 0.38 0.57
C PHE A 81 -4.17 -0.27 1.79
N LYS A 82 -3.42 -1.16 2.45
CA LYS A 82 -3.85 -1.88 3.65
C LYS A 82 -3.37 -1.17 4.90
N ILE A 83 -4.29 -0.83 5.79
CA ILE A 83 -3.99 -0.40 7.16
C ILE A 83 -4.01 -1.65 8.03
N ALA A 84 -2.83 -2.28 8.20
CA ALA A 84 -2.70 -3.52 8.96
C ALA A 84 -2.62 -3.23 10.46
N GLU A 85 -1.80 -2.24 10.85
CA GLU A 85 -1.60 -1.84 12.23
C GLU A 85 -1.31 -0.33 12.34
N ILE A 86 -1.78 0.31 13.41
CA ILE A 86 -1.52 1.73 13.66
C ILE A 86 -0.66 1.89 14.90
N SER A 87 0.58 2.33 14.67
CA SER A 87 1.55 2.60 15.73
C SER A 87 1.14 3.79 16.61
N PRO A 88 1.60 3.84 17.86
CA PRO A 88 1.61 5.06 18.66
C PRO A 88 2.39 6.22 18.05
N CYS A 89 3.41 5.89 17.25
CA CYS A 89 4.26 6.86 16.58
C CYS A 89 3.50 7.63 15.50
N ASN A 90 3.94 8.86 15.23
CA ASN A 90 3.32 9.71 14.21
C ASN A 90 3.70 9.23 12.80
N VAL A 91 2.85 8.39 12.20
CA VAL A 91 2.99 7.90 10.83
C VAL A 91 2.46 8.87 9.78
N LEU A 92 1.71 9.90 10.19
CA LEU A 92 1.07 10.85 9.28
C LEU A 92 2.04 11.52 8.30
N PRO A 93 3.29 11.87 8.67
CA PRO A 93 4.25 12.44 7.73
C PRO A 93 4.46 11.57 6.49
N LEU A 94 4.62 10.25 6.66
CA LEU A 94 4.82 9.33 5.53
C LEU A 94 3.65 9.34 4.54
N LEU A 95 2.45 9.68 4.99
CA LEU A 95 1.23 9.55 4.19
C LEU A 95 0.89 10.80 3.38
N VAL A 96 1.58 11.92 3.61
CA VAL A 96 1.26 13.21 2.96
C VAL A 96 1.47 13.15 1.45
N ASN A 97 2.50 12.42 1.00
CA ASN A 97 2.84 12.27 -0.42
C ASN A 97 2.35 10.94 -1.00
N LEU A 98 1.24 10.41 -0.50
CA LEU A 98 0.72 9.15 -1.03
C LEU A 98 0.35 9.30 -2.51
N PRO A 99 0.83 8.39 -3.38
CA PRO A 99 0.37 8.32 -4.76
C PRO A 99 -1.11 7.92 -4.82
N LYS A 100 -1.72 8.01 -6.00
CA LYS A 100 -3.13 7.63 -6.19
C LYS A 100 -3.38 6.18 -5.76
N ILE A 101 -4.46 5.96 -5.00
CA ILE A 101 -4.81 4.63 -4.46
C ILE A 101 -6.15 4.16 -5.05
N ASN A 102 -6.20 2.95 -5.58
CA ASN A 102 -7.44 2.44 -6.14
C ASN A 102 -8.43 2.06 -5.03
N ARG A 103 -7.99 1.28 -4.04
CA ARG A 103 -8.83 0.91 -2.89
C ARG A 103 -8.07 0.88 -1.58
N VAL A 104 -8.75 1.28 -0.51
CA VAL A 104 -8.26 1.26 0.87
C VAL A 104 -8.88 0.09 1.63
N VAL A 105 -8.07 -0.66 2.38
CA VAL A 105 -8.50 -1.79 3.19
C VAL A 105 -8.05 -1.58 4.63
N VAL A 106 -8.97 -1.70 5.59
CA VAL A 106 -8.67 -1.57 7.02
C VAL A 106 -8.80 -2.94 7.68
N HIS A 107 -7.81 -3.36 8.47
CA HIS A 107 -7.91 -4.60 9.23
C HIS A 107 -9.02 -4.52 10.28
N SER A 108 -9.86 -5.56 10.38
CA SER A 108 -11.07 -5.59 11.21
C SER A 108 -10.78 -5.26 12.68
N ASP A 109 -9.67 -5.77 13.21
CA ASP A 109 -9.36 -5.67 14.64
C ASP A 109 -8.99 -4.24 15.07
N LEU A 110 -8.54 -3.40 14.12
CA LEU A 110 -8.27 -1.99 14.38
C LEU A 110 -9.55 -1.16 14.51
N SER A 111 -10.64 -1.59 13.88
CA SER A 111 -11.91 -0.87 13.90
C SER A 111 -12.63 -1.00 15.24
N ALA A 112 -12.37 -2.10 15.99
CA ALA A 112 -13.00 -2.39 17.28
C ALA A 112 -12.28 -1.74 18.47
N ALA A 113 -11.00 -1.33 18.33
CA ALA A 113 -10.22 -0.77 19.41
C ALA A 113 -10.42 0.76 19.54
N PHE A 114 -11.12 1.20 20.59
CA PHE A 114 -11.44 2.62 20.85
C PHE A 114 -10.21 3.54 20.86
N LEU A 115 -9.08 3.08 21.41
CA LEU A 115 -7.82 3.84 21.46
C LEU A 115 -7.17 4.07 20.08
N VAL A 116 -7.47 3.20 19.11
CA VAL A 116 -6.93 3.27 17.74
C VAL A 116 -7.81 4.12 16.84
N HIS A 117 -9.08 4.30 17.20
CA HIS A 117 -10.11 4.92 16.37
C HIS A 117 -9.76 6.36 15.95
N SER A 118 -9.28 7.20 16.88
CA SER A 118 -8.94 8.59 16.58
C SER A 118 -7.76 8.72 15.59
N ARG A 119 -6.78 7.82 15.67
CA ARG A 119 -5.63 7.79 14.75
C ARG A 119 -6.01 7.21 13.40
N LEU A 120 -6.82 6.16 13.40
CA LEU A 120 -7.37 5.58 12.17
C LEU A 120 -8.12 6.64 11.37
N LEU A 121 -8.98 7.43 12.02
CA LEU A 121 -9.69 8.53 11.36
C LEU A 121 -8.73 9.58 10.75
N LYS A 122 -7.61 9.90 11.42
CA LYS A 122 -6.59 10.81 10.86
C LYS A 122 -5.92 10.23 9.62
N VAL A 123 -5.54 8.95 9.66
CA VAL A 123 -4.97 8.25 8.50
C VAL A 123 -5.97 8.25 7.34
N LEU A 124 -7.21 7.84 7.59
CA LEU A 124 -8.26 7.77 6.57
C LEU A 124 -8.56 9.15 5.95
N ARG A 125 -8.52 10.23 6.74
CA ARG A 125 -8.68 11.60 6.22
C ARG A 125 -7.58 12.01 5.23
N ILE A 126 -6.37 11.48 5.37
CA ILE A 126 -5.26 11.75 4.42
C ILE A 126 -5.39 10.87 3.18
N VAL A 127 -5.82 9.63 3.36
CA VAL A 127 -5.85 8.61 2.30
C VAL A 127 -7.06 8.75 1.37
N PHE A 128 -8.24 9.08 1.90
CA PHE A 128 -9.46 9.15 1.08
C PHE A 128 -9.41 10.16 -0.07
N PRO A 129 -8.85 11.36 0.11
CA PRO A 129 -8.73 12.32 -0.99
C PRO A 129 -7.90 11.80 -2.18
N VAL A 130 -6.95 10.90 -1.94
CA VAL A 130 -6.09 10.32 -2.99
C VAL A 130 -6.61 8.97 -3.50
N SER A 131 -7.73 8.48 -2.95
CA SER A 131 -8.30 7.20 -3.34
C SER A 131 -9.40 7.34 -4.39
N SER A 132 -9.44 6.45 -5.39
CA SER A 132 -10.47 6.48 -6.45
C SER A 132 -11.75 5.74 -6.09
N GLU A 133 -11.68 4.69 -5.26
CA GLU A 133 -12.86 4.00 -4.74
C GLU A 133 -13.12 4.41 -3.30
N MET A 134 -14.35 4.85 -3.02
CA MET A 134 -14.82 5.07 -1.66
C MET A 134 -14.73 3.73 -0.90
N PRO A 135 -14.19 3.70 0.31
CA PRO A 135 -14.17 2.46 1.09
C PRO A 135 -15.60 2.03 1.31
N PHE A 136 -15.88 0.76 1.03
CA PHE A 136 -17.11 0.13 1.49
C PHE A 136 -17.29 0.43 2.98
N PRO A 137 -18.51 0.73 3.43
CA PRO A 137 -18.78 1.00 4.83
C PRO A 137 -18.23 -0.16 5.66
N ILE A 138 -17.58 0.17 6.78
CA ILE A 138 -17.02 -0.77 7.75
C ILE A 138 -18.12 -1.78 8.10
N SER A 139 -18.16 -2.92 7.41
CA SER A 139 -19.09 -3.98 7.74
C SER A 139 -18.43 -4.77 8.85
N SER A 140 -18.90 -4.52 10.05
CA SER A 140 -18.55 -5.29 11.23
C SER A 140 -19.15 -6.70 11.18
N TYR A 141 -18.80 -7.57 10.23
CA TYR A 141 -19.04 -9.02 10.33
C TYR A 141 -18.10 -9.83 9.42
N PRO A 142 -17.47 -10.91 9.92
CA PRO A 142 -16.94 -11.95 9.06
C PRO A 142 -18.08 -12.91 8.72
N THR A 143 -18.39 -13.12 7.44
CA THR A 143 -19.09 -14.35 7.06
C THR A 143 -18.58 -14.85 5.73
N ASN A 144 -17.97 -16.02 5.84
CA ASN A 144 -17.55 -16.97 4.82
C ASN A 144 -18.21 -16.83 3.45
N ILE A 145 -17.33 -16.81 2.47
CA ILE A 145 -17.44 -17.33 1.10
C ILE A 145 -18.64 -18.27 0.92
N THR A 146 -19.65 -17.83 0.16
CA THR A 146 -20.19 -18.58 -0.98
C THR A 146 -21.24 -17.74 -1.72
N LYS A 147 -20.83 -17.03 -2.77
CA LYS A 147 -21.69 -16.82 -3.94
C LYS A 147 -20.89 -17.01 -5.22
N ARG A 148 -20.91 -18.28 -5.62
CA ARG A 148 -20.64 -18.83 -6.94
C ARG A 148 -21.42 -18.02 -7.99
N PHE A 149 -20.76 -17.09 -8.69
CA PHE A 149 -21.33 -16.50 -9.90
C PHE A 149 -21.16 -17.48 -11.05
N SER A 150 -22.16 -18.33 -11.26
CA SER A 150 -22.36 -18.98 -12.55
C SER A 150 -23.05 -17.98 -13.49
N LYS A 151 -22.25 -17.29 -14.32
CA LYS A 151 -22.72 -16.67 -15.55
C LYS A 151 -22.75 -17.74 -16.65
N ARG A 152 -23.93 -18.22 -17.03
CA ARG A 152 -24.22 -18.75 -18.38
C ARG A 152 -25.37 -17.90 -18.91
N ILE A 153 -25.08 -16.93 -19.78
CA ILE A 153 -25.14 -17.01 -21.25
C ILE A 153 -26.60 -17.04 -21.75
N LEU A 154 -27.01 -15.90 -22.33
CA LEU A 154 -27.81 -15.65 -23.56
C LEU A 154 -28.41 -16.92 -24.22
N THR A 155 -29.66 -17.04 -24.68
CA THR A 155 -30.61 -16.20 -25.48
C THR A 155 -31.71 -17.19 -25.95
N PRO A 156 -32.78 -16.79 -26.67
CA PRO A 156 -33.45 -15.49 -26.77
C PRO A 156 -34.81 -15.47 -26.05
#